data_AF-A0A355U3B7-F1
#
_entry.id   AF-A0A355U3B7-F1
#
_cell.length_a   1.000
_cell.length_b   1.000
_cell.length_c   1.000
_cell.angle_alpha   90.00
_cell.angle_beta   90.00
_cell.angle_gamma   90.00
#
_symmetry.space_group_name_H-M   'P 1'
#
loop_
_entity.id
_entity.type
_entity.pdbx_description
1 polymer ?
#
loop_
_entity_poly.entity_id
_entity_poly.type
_entity_poly.pdbx_seq_one_letter_code
_entity_poly.pdbx_strand_id
1 'polypeptide(L)'
;METVNNFQNQGQFEPFNRNAWTAVTKQMYYGVLIYSLCGVVANVVSPIISISSGVSMLSGNGGGGGVAFNAIISLAIIAGYVMFFLGLKDFRNVVNLQDKDAVQKLFTATIISIAGYVLGLIPLAGWILKGICVIVSCIMMLLGYSALRNSQTFPTIAREGASKLYTAMILSIIGAVIGLIPVVGGFIGGVLDIIAFIMIIIGWKKIASV
;
A
#
# COMPACT_ATOMS: atom_id res chain seq x y z
N MET A 1 -40.95 19.16 34.81
CA MET A 1 -41.10 18.90 33.36
C MET A 1 -39.77 19.23 32.67
N GLU A 2 -38.68 18.51 32.98
CA GLU A 2 -37.32 18.86 32.48
C GLU A 2 -36.45 17.62 32.14
N THR A 3 -37.06 16.46 31.89
CA THR A 3 -36.31 15.22 31.62
C THR A 3 -36.52 14.65 30.22
N VAL A 4 -37.31 15.32 29.37
CA VAL A 4 -37.66 14.80 28.03
C VAL A 4 -36.78 15.36 26.90
N ASN A 5 -36.05 16.46 27.13
CA ASN A 5 -35.31 17.15 26.06
C ASN A 5 -33.88 16.63 25.81
N ASN A 6 -33.32 15.79 26.68
CA ASN A 6 -31.93 15.32 26.56
C ASN A 6 -31.76 14.00 25.78
N PHE A 7 -32.85 13.35 25.38
CA PHE A 7 -32.80 12.10 24.60
C PHE A 7 -32.95 12.32 23.08
N GLN A 8 -33.23 13.55 22.63
CA GLN A 8 -33.40 13.84 21.19
C GLN A 8 -32.09 14.16 20.45
N ASN A 9 -30.96 14.27 21.15
CA ASN A 9 -29.66 14.64 20.54
C ASN A 9 -28.66 13.48 20.38
N GLN A 10 -29.04 12.23 20.64
CA GLN A 10 -28.13 11.07 20.53
C GLN A 10 -28.33 10.23 19.25
N GLY A 11 -29.13 10.72 18.30
CA GLY A 11 -29.48 10.02 17.07
C GLY A 11 -29.15 10.77 15.78
N GLN A 12 -28.35 11.84 15.81
CA GLN A 12 -27.88 12.46 14.57
C GLN A 12 -26.69 11.65 14.05
N PHE A 13 -26.95 10.79 13.06
CA PHE A 13 -25.90 10.34 12.15
C PHE A 13 -25.18 11.59 11.69
N GLU A 14 -23.91 11.77 12.09
CA GLU A 14 -23.15 12.91 11.59
C GLU A 14 -23.19 12.85 10.06
N PRO A 15 -23.65 13.92 9.39
CA PRO A 15 -23.76 13.93 7.95
C PRO A 15 -22.37 13.66 7.37
N PHE A 16 -22.30 12.76 6.37
CA PHE A 16 -21.05 12.39 5.71
C PHE A 16 -20.24 13.64 5.33
N ASN A 17 -19.12 13.86 6.02
CA ASN A 17 -18.29 15.04 5.80
C ASN A 17 -17.37 14.81 4.59
N ARG A 18 -17.92 15.10 3.40
CA ARG A 18 -17.21 14.97 2.12
C ARG A 18 -15.88 15.73 2.08
N ASN A 19 -15.80 16.89 2.74
CA ASN A 19 -14.58 17.71 2.75
C ASN A 19 -13.47 17.03 3.56
N ALA A 20 -13.80 16.55 4.76
CA ALA A 20 -12.86 15.78 5.59
C ALA A 20 -12.43 14.48 4.90
N TRP A 21 -13.39 13.76 4.29
CA TRP A 21 -13.11 12.56 3.50
C TRP A 21 -12.11 12.84 2.38
N THR A 22 -12.42 13.80 1.51
CA THR A 22 -11.60 14.12 0.33
C THR A 22 -10.20 14.57 0.73
N ALA A 23 -10.06 15.39 1.77
CA ALA A 23 -8.77 15.86 2.27
C ALA A 23 -7.89 14.68 2.71
N VAL A 24 -8.44 13.79 3.53
CA VAL A 24 -7.73 12.61 4.03
C VAL A 24 -7.38 11.64 2.89
N THR A 25 -8.33 11.35 2.00
CA THR A 25 -8.09 10.41 0.89
C THR A 25 -7.10 10.94 -0.13
N LYS A 26 -7.00 12.26 -0.31
CA LYS A 26 -5.98 12.87 -1.19
C LYS A 26 -4.57 12.64 -0.65
N GLN A 27 -4.37 12.82 0.65
CA GLN A 27 -3.10 12.52 1.30
C GLN A 27 -2.74 11.04 1.14
N MET A 28 -3.70 10.14 1.38
CA MET A 28 -3.52 8.71 1.17
C MET A 28 -3.15 8.40 -0.29
N TYR A 29 -3.85 9.01 -1.25
CA TYR A 29 -3.60 8.83 -2.68
C TYR A 29 -2.19 9.23 -3.10
N TYR A 30 -1.65 10.36 -2.62
CA TYR A 30 -0.27 10.75 -2.91
C TYR A 30 0.74 9.78 -2.30
N GLY A 31 0.55 9.36 -1.06
CA GLY A 31 1.40 8.34 -0.43
C GLY A 31 1.42 7.05 -1.23
N VAL A 32 0.25 6.61 -1.67
CA VAL A 32 0.06 5.43 -2.52
C VAL A 32 0.77 5.56 -3.86
N LEU A 33 0.60 6.69 -4.55
CA LEU A 33 1.28 6.94 -5.82
C LEU A 33 2.78 6.80 -5.68
N ILE A 34 3.37 7.41 -4.63
CA ILE A 34 4.81 7.38 -4.40
C ILE A 34 5.28 5.94 -4.16
N TYR A 35 4.73 5.24 -3.16
CA TYR A 35 5.25 3.92 -2.81
C TYR A 35 5.02 2.89 -3.90
N SER A 36 3.89 2.97 -4.64
CA SER A 36 3.56 2.00 -5.69
C SER A 36 4.34 2.27 -6.97
N LEU A 37 4.57 3.53 -7.35
CA LEU A 37 5.44 3.88 -8.48
C LEU A 37 6.88 3.44 -8.20
N CYS A 38 7.41 3.74 -7.01
CA CYS A 38 8.73 3.29 -6.62
C CYS A 38 8.83 1.77 -6.57
N GLY A 39 7.76 1.05 -6.18
CA GLY A 39 7.69 -0.40 -6.25
C GLY A 39 7.82 -0.94 -7.68
N VAL A 40 7.06 -0.38 -8.64
CA VAL A 40 7.17 -0.76 -10.06
C VAL A 40 8.57 -0.44 -10.60
N VAL A 41 9.10 0.74 -10.30
CA VAL A 41 10.46 1.13 -10.71
C VAL A 41 11.49 0.17 -10.15
N ALA A 42 11.37 -0.23 -8.87
CA ALA A 42 12.26 -1.23 -8.28
C ALA A 42 12.20 -2.56 -9.04
N ASN A 43 11.01 -3.06 -9.34
CA ASN A 43 10.85 -4.37 -9.98
C ASN A 43 11.32 -4.38 -11.44
N VAL A 44 11.26 -3.25 -12.15
CA VAL A 44 11.77 -3.13 -13.53
C VAL A 44 13.27 -2.85 -13.57
N VAL A 45 13.76 -1.97 -12.71
CA VAL A 45 15.13 -1.42 -12.79
C VAL A 45 16.13 -2.20 -11.93
N SER A 46 15.73 -2.69 -10.76
CA SER A 46 16.64 -3.38 -9.84
C SER A 46 17.23 -4.68 -10.43
N PRO A 47 16.52 -5.51 -11.24
CA PRO A 47 17.15 -6.67 -11.88
C PRO A 47 18.29 -6.28 -12.83
N ILE A 48 18.10 -5.23 -13.64
CA ILE A 48 19.11 -4.73 -14.60
C ILE A 48 20.35 -4.23 -13.86
N ILE A 49 20.13 -3.45 -12.79
CA ILE A 49 21.20 -2.90 -11.97
C ILE A 49 21.90 -3.98 -11.15
N SER A 50 21.20 -5.02 -10.69
CA SER A 50 21.80 -6.14 -9.95
C SER A 50 22.76 -6.95 -10.82
N ILE A 51 22.41 -7.14 -12.10
CA ILE A 51 23.31 -7.77 -13.08
C ILE A 51 24.54 -6.88 -13.31
N SER A 52 24.36 -5.58 -13.56
CA SER A 52 25.48 -4.68 -13.86
C SER A 52 26.42 -4.46 -12.66
N SER A 53 25.87 -4.38 -11.45
CA SER A 53 26.63 -4.30 -10.21
C SER A 53 27.34 -5.61 -9.88
N GLY A 54 26.72 -6.77 -10.10
CA GLY A 54 27.38 -8.08 -10.03
C GLY A 54 28.55 -8.22 -11.02
N VAL A 55 28.36 -7.80 -12.27
CA VAL A 55 29.43 -7.75 -13.29
C VAL A 55 30.54 -6.77 -12.88
N SER A 56 30.18 -5.62 -12.32
CA SER A 56 31.15 -4.60 -11.87
C SER A 56 31.96 -5.05 -10.63
N MET A 57 31.38 -5.89 -9.77
CA MET A 57 32.10 -6.52 -8.66
C MET A 57 33.05 -7.61 -9.17
N LEU A 58 32.63 -8.41 -10.15
CA LEU A 58 33.48 -9.42 -10.79
C LEU A 58 34.64 -8.81 -11.60
N SER A 59 34.44 -7.62 -12.19
CA SER A 59 35.48 -6.91 -12.95
C SER A 59 36.40 -6.03 -12.09
N GLY A 60 36.23 -6.03 -10.76
CA GLY A 60 37.07 -5.25 -9.84
C GLY A 60 36.81 -3.73 -9.85
N ASN A 61 35.77 -3.27 -10.56
CA ASN A 61 35.51 -1.84 -10.81
C ASN A 61 34.64 -1.15 -9.75
N GLY A 62 34.40 -1.79 -8.60
CA GLY A 62 33.60 -1.24 -7.50
C GLY A 62 32.11 -1.13 -7.82
N GLY A 63 31.32 -2.17 -7.56
CA GLY A 63 29.87 -2.25 -7.86
C GLY A 63 28.93 -1.42 -6.97
N GLY A 64 29.32 -0.21 -6.56
CA GLY A 64 28.57 0.60 -5.57
C GLY A 64 27.28 1.26 -6.08
N GLY A 65 27.13 1.44 -7.40
CA GLY A 65 25.98 2.17 -7.98
C GLY A 65 24.63 1.48 -7.73
N GLY A 66 24.60 0.15 -7.69
CA GLY A 66 23.37 -0.59 -7.44
C GLY A 66 22.89 -0.52 -6.00
N VAL A 67 23.81 -0.39 -5.05
CA VAL A 67 23.50 -0.29 -3.63
C VAL A 67 22.88 1.07 -3.30
N ALA A 68 23.44 2.15 -3.86
CA ALA A 68 22.94 3.51 -3.69
C ALA A 68 21.53 3.69 -4.29
N PHE A 69 21.29 3.18 -5.51
CA PHE A 69 19.97 3.26 -6.14
C PHE A 69 18.89 2.54 -5.32
N ASN A 70 19.16 1.31 -4.87
CA ASN A 70 18.20 0.55 -4.06
C ASN A 70 17.91 1.21 -2.69
N ALA A 71 18.91 1.87 -2.09
CA ALA A 71 18.72 2.63 -0.86
C ALA A 71 17.78 3.84 -1.07
N ILE A 72 18.00 4.63 -2.13
CA ILE A 72 17.16 5.80 -2.46
C ILE A 72 15.71 5.37 -2.73
N ILE A 73 15.51 4.31 -3.52
CA ILE A 73 14.18 3.77 -3.80
C ILE A 73 13.49 3.27 -2.51
N SER A 74 14.22 2.59 -1.64
CA SER A 74 13.68 2.11 -0.37
C SER A 74 13.26 3.26 0.54
N LEU A 75 14.03 4.36 0.59
CA LEU A 75 13.68 5.57 1.33
C LEU A 75 12.44 6.26 0.75
N ALA A 76 12.33 6.35 -0.57
CA ALA A 76 11.14 6.92 -1.23
C ALA A 76 9.88 6.09 -0.94
N ILE A 77 9.99 4.76 -0.93
CA ILE A 77 8.89 3.86 -0.56
C ILE A 77 8.48 4.07 0.90
N ILE A 78 9.44 4.17 1.83
CA ILE A 78 9.16 4.47 3.24
C ILE A 78 8.42 5.80 3.36
N ALA A 79 8.88 6.85 2.67
CA ALA A 79 8.22 8.15 2.68
C ALA A 79 6.76 8.07 2.17
N GLY A 80 6.52 7.32 1.08
CA GLY A 80 5.18 7.07 0.56
C GLY A 80 4.29 6.32 1.56
N TYR A 81 4.81 5.29 2.22
CA TYR A 81 4.07 4.57 3.28
C TYR A 81 3.79 5.43 4.50
N VAL A 82 4.71 6.32 4.91
CA VAL A 82 4.49 7.25 6.03
C VAL A 82 3.36 8.23 5.69
N MET A 83 3.34 8.77 4.48
CA MET A 83 2.25 9.65 4.03
C MET A 83 0.90 8.91 4.01
N PHE A 84 0.90 7.66 3.52
CA PHE A 84 -0.27 6.79 3.52
C PHE A 84 -0.75 6.46 4.95
N PHE A 85 0.18 6.18 5.86
CA PHE A 85 -0.07 5.90 7.27
C PHE A 85 -0.74 7.08 7.99
N LEU A 86 -0.22 8.29 7.80
CA LEU A 86 -0.80 9.50 8.37
C LEU A 86 -2.24 9.70 7.86
N GLY A 87 -2.45 9.50 6.56
CA GLY A 87 -3.80 9.52 5.98
C GLY A 87 -4.72 8.44 6.57
N LEU A 88 -4.25 7.21 6.77
CA LEU A 88 -5.04 6.14 7.40
C LEU A 88 -5.44 6.46 8.85
N LYS A 89 -4.56 7.11 9.61
CA LYS A 89 -4.84 7.52 10.98
C LYS A 89 -6.07 8.43 11.03
N ASP A 90 -6.12 9.40 10.13
CA ASP A 90 -7.23 10.36 10.04
C ASP A 90 -8.44 9.71 9.35
N PHE A 91 -8.22 8.77 8.42
CA PHE A 91 -9.27 8.06 7.71
C PHE A 91 -10.15 7.24 8.67
N ARG A 92 -9.53 6.63 9.68
CA ARG A 92 -10.24 5.89 10.74
C ARG A 92 -11.26 6.76 11.50
N ASN A 93 -11.08 8.07 11.51
CA ASN A 93 -11.98 9.00 12.19
C ASN A 93 -13.14 9.46 11.31
N VAL A 94 -13.03 9.34 9.98
CA VAL A 94 -14.08 9.74 9.02
C VAL A 94 -14.89 8.56 8.49
N VAL A 95 -14.44 7.32 8.69
CA VAL A 95 -15.22 6.11 8.36
C VAL A 95 -16.20 5.73 9.45
N ASN A 96 -17.26 5.04 9.04
CA ASN A 96 -18.26 4.47 9.95
C ASN A 96 -17.62 3.46 10.91
N LEU A 97 -18.23 3.29 12.09
CA LEU A 97 -17.75 2.38 13.14
C LEU A 97 -17.54 0.94 12.61
N GLN A 98 -18.43 0.47 11.74
CA GLN A 98 -18.38 -0.87 11.12
C GLN A 98 -17.16 -1.06 10.21
N ASP A 99 -16.61 0.02 9.66
CA ASP A 99 -15.46 0.00 8.75
C ASP A 99 -14.12 0.21 9.48
N LYS A 100 -14.14 0.61 10.76
CA LYS A 100 -12.92 0.94 11.52
C LYS A 100 -11.99 -0.26 11.66
N ASP A 101 -12.52 -1.47 11.85
CA ASP A 101 -11.70 -2.69 11.94
C ASP A 101 -10.97 -2.99 10.61
N ALA A 102 -11.67 -2.79 9.49
CA ALA A 102 -11.07 -2.94 8.16
C ALA A 102 -9.95 -1.93 7.93
N VAL A 103 -10.17 -0.66 8.30
CA VAL A 103 -9.14 0.40 8.25
C VAL A 103 -8.00 0.11 9.22
N GLN A 104 -8.28 -0.47 10.39
CA GLN A 104 -7.25 -0.87 11.36
C GLN A 104 -6.32 -1.95 10.79
N LYS A 105 -6.84 -2.91 10.02
CA LYS A 105 -6.01 -3.90 9.29
C LYS A 105 -5.09 -3.21 8.29
N LEU A 106 -5.58 -2.23 7.54
CA LEU A 106 -4.74 -1.43 6.62
C LEU A 106 -3.66 -0.64 7.37
N PHE A 107 -4.00 -0.08 8.53
CA PHE A 107 -3.08 0.64 9.40
C PHE A 107 -1.96 -0.25 9.92
N THR A 108 -2.29 -1.41 10.49
CA THR A 108 -1.32 -2.39 10.98
C THR A 108 -0.44 -2.90 9.83
N ALA A 109 -1.03 -3.21 8.67
CA ALA A 109 -0.28 -3.62 7.49
C ALA A 109 0.74 -2.57 7.05
N THR A 110 0.37 -1.29 7.10
CA THR A 110 1.26 -0.19 6.73
C THR A 110 2.45 -0.07 7.69
N ILE A 111 2.22 -0.24 9.00
CA ILE A 111 3.31 -0.26 10.00
C ILE A 111 4.28 -1.41 9.70
N ILE A 112 3.75 -2.61 9.46
CA ILE A 112 4.57 -3.79 9.15
C ILE A 112 5.36 -3.57 7.85
N SER A 113 4.77 -2.92 6.84
CA SER A 113 5.48 -2.56 5.61
C SER A 113 6.62 -1.59 5.89
N ILE A 114 6.39 -0.52 6.66
CA ILE A 114 7.45 0.44 7.01
C ILE A 114 8.59 -0.28 7.74
N ALA A 115 8.26 -1.09 8.76
CA ALA A 115 9.26 -1.88 9.49
C ALA A 115 10.04 -2.81 8.55
N GLY A 116 9.35 -3.49 7.63
CA GLY A 116 9.96 -4.36 6.64
C GLY A 116 10.94 -3.63 5.72
N TYR A 117 10.57 -2.44 5.23
CA TYR A 117 11.48 -1.64 4.38
C TYR A 117 12.67 -1.10 5.17
N VAL A 118 12.51 -0.71 6.44
CA VAL A 118 13.62 -0.29 7.31
C VAL A 118 14.58 -1.47 7.57
N LEU A 119 14.06 -2.65 7.89
CA LEU A 119 14.86 -3.86 8.06
C LEU A 119 15.61 -4.24 6.76
N GLY A 120 14.97 -3.99 5.61
CA GLY A 120 15.57 -4.19 4.29
C GLY A 120 16.77 -3.30 3.96
N LEU A 121 17.02 -2.23 4.72
CA LEU A 121 18.20 -1.38 4.56
C LEU A 121 19.46 -2.02 5.17
N ILE A 122 19.33 -3.06 5.99
CA ILE A 122 20.46 -3.78 6.59
C ILE A 122 21.14 -4.63 5.50
N PRO A 123 22.43 -4.38 5.19
CA PRO A 123 23.17 -5.16 4.20
C PRO A 123 23.20 -6.66 4.57
N LEU A 124 23.22 -7.55 3.55
CA LEU A 124 23.39 -9.01 3.65
C LEU A 124 22.22 -9.83 4.23
N ALA A 125 21.48 -9.35 5.24
CA ALA A 125 20.41 -10.11 5.89
C ALA A 125 19.01 -9.47 5.85
N GLY A 126 18.92 -8.17 5.57
CA GLY A 126 17.67 -7.41 5.62
C GLY A 126 16.59 -7.87 4.63
N TRP A 127 16.99 -8.50 3.52
CA TRP A 127 16.08 -8.89 2.44
C TRP A 127 15.08 -9.98 2.84
N ILE A 128 15.49 -10.96 3.67
CA ILE A 128 14.62 -12.05 4.14
C ILE A 128 13.55 -11.49 5.09
N LEU A 129 13.99 -10.70 6.09
CA LEU A 129 13.09 -10.08 7.06
C LEU A 129 12.11 -9.13 6.36
N LYS A 130 12.59 -8.31 5.41
CA LYS A 130 11.75 -7.48 4.56
C LYS A 130 10.70 -8.31 3.83
N GLY A 131 11.11 -9.42 3.20
CA GLY A 131 10.21 -10.30 2.45
C GLY A 131 9.05 -10.82 3.31
N ILE A 132 9.36 -11.33 4.51
CA ILE A 132 8.35 -11.83 5.45
C ILE A 132 7.39 -10.70 5.87
N CYS A 133 7.91 -9.54 6.25
CA CYS A 133 7.09 -8.39 6.62
C CYS A 133 6.16 -7.97 5.46
N VAL A 134 6.69 -7.84 4.24
CA VAL A 134 5.89 -7.45 3.06
C VAL A 134 4.77 -8.45 2.78
N ILE A 135 5.02 -9.75 2.90
CA ILE A 135 3.98 -10.79 2.71
C ILE A 135 2.88 -10.64 3.76
N VAL A 136 3.25 -10.51 5.05
CA VAL A 136 2.28 -10.34 6.14
C VAL A 136 1.46 -9.05 5.95
N SER A 137 2.10 -7.94 5.59
CA SER A 137 1.44 -6.69 5.26
C SER A 137 0.44 -6.85 4.11
N CYS A 138 0.84 -7.57 3.05
CA CYS A 138 0.01 -7.78 1.88
C CYS A 138 -1.25 -8.59 2.22
N ILE A 139 -1.12 -9.63 3.05
CA ILE A 139 -2.26 -10.41 3.54
C ILE A 139 -3.19 -9.53 4.39
N MET A 140 -2.65 -8.72 5.31
CA MET A 140 -3.47 -7.80 6.10
C MET A 140 -4.18 -6.75 5.25
N MET A 141 -3.51 -6.20 4.23
CA MET A 141 -4.13 -5.28 3.26
C MET A 141 -5.25 -5.96 2.48
N LEU A 142 -5.03 -7.19 2.01
CA LEU A 142 -6.04 -8.00 1.33
C LEU A 142 -7.29 -8.17 2.20
N LEU A 143 -7.12 -8.51 3.48
CA LEU A 143 -8.23 -8.66 4.44
C LEU A 143 -8.96 -7.34 4.69
N GLY A 144 -8.21 -6.23 4.84
CA GLY A 144 -8.79 -4.89 5.00
C GLY A 144 -9.63 -4.47 3.79
N TYR A 145 -9.09 -4.59 2.58
CA TYR A 145 -9.84 -4.26 1.36
C TYR A 145 -11.01 -5.21 1.10
N SER A 146 -10.87 -6.50 1.45
CA SER A 146 -11.96 -7.47 1.39
C SER A 146 -13.14 -7.09 2.28
N ALA A 147 -12.87 -6.60 3.49
CA ALA A 147 -13.91 -6.09 4.37
C ALA A 147 -14.54 -4.81 3.80
N LEU A 148 -13.73 -3.84 3.35
CA LEU A 148 -14.24 -2.57 2.79
C LEU A 148 -15.10 -2.74 1.53
N ARG A 149 -14.75 -3.66 0.61
CA ARG A 149 -15.57 -3.91 -0.59
C ARG A 149 -16.94 -4.52 -0.27
N ASN A 150 -17.03 -5.27 0.81
CA ASN A 150 -18.24 -5.98 1.24
C ASN A 150 -19.07 -5.18 2.27
N SER A 151 -18.53 -4.09 2.79
CA SER A 151 -19.21 -3.23 3.76
C SER A 151 -20.45 -2.56 3.18
N GLN A 152 -21.53 -2.51 3.97
CA GLN A 152 -22.76 -1.80 3.60
C GLN A 152 -22.71 -0.31 3.97
N THR A 153 -21.84 0.07 4.90
CA THR A 153 -21.66 1.47 5.35
C THR A 153 -20.63 2.24 4.53
N PHE A 154 -19.84 1.52 3.73
CA PHE A 154 -18.87 2.14 2.84
C PHE A 154 -19.54 2.62 1.55
N PRO A 155 -19.29 3.87 1.08
CA PRO A 155 -19.93 4.42 -0.11
C PRO A 155 -19.74 3.53 -1.35
N THR A 156 -20.77 3.38 -2.19
CA THR A 156 -20.75 2.44 -3.33
C THR A 156 -19.55 2.65 -4.27
N ILE A 157 -19.23 3.91 -4.59
CA ILE A 157 -18.07 4.25 -5.44
C ILE A 157 -16.75 3.84 -4.74
N ALA A 158 -16.65 4.07 -3.42
CA ALA A 158 -15.48 3.67 -2.65
C ALA A 158 -15.37 2.15 -2.51
N ARG A 159 -16.48 1.40 -2.42
CA ARG A 159 -16.49 -0.07 -2.43
C ARG A 159 -15.96 -0.64 -3.74
N GLU A 160 -16.34 -0.06 -4.88
CA GLU A 160 -15.75 -0.42 -6.16
C GLU A 160 -14.25 -0.13 -6.18
N GLY A 161 -13.83 0.98 -5.59
CA GLY A 161 -12.42 1.30 -5.38
C GLY A 161 -11.70 0.23 -4.55
N ALA A 162 -12.25 -0.14 -3.40
CA ALA A 162 -11.74 -1.21 -2.54
C ALA A 162 -11.68 -2.57 -3.26
N SER A 163 -12.63 -2.87 -4.15
CA SER A 163 -12.62 -4.07 -5.00
C SER A 163 -11.41 -4.08 -5.95
N LYS A 164 -11.09 -2.93 -6.56
CA LYS A 164 -9.87 -2.79 -7.39
C LYS A 164 -8.60 -2.96 -6.57
N LEU A 165 -8.54 -2.40 -5.36
CA LEU A 165 -7.41 -2.58 -4.44
C LEU A 165 -7.25 -4.03 -3.99
N TYR A 166 -8.35 -4.72 -3.73
CA TYR A 166 -8.36 -6.15 -3.43
C TYR A 166 -7.79 -6.98 -4.58
N THR A 167 -8.25 -6.73 -5.82
CA THR A 167 -7.69 -7.40 -7.00
C THR A 167 -6.22 -7.07 -7.18
N ALA A 168 -5.80 -5.82 -6.97
CA ALA A 168 -4.39 -5.44 -7.03
C ALA A 168 -3.53 -6.22 -6.04
N MET A 169 -3.99 -6.40 -4.79
CA MET A 169 -3.28 -7.22 -3.80
C MET A 169 -3.15 -8.68 -4.24
N ILE A 170 -4.20 -9.28 -4.82
CA ILE A 170 -4.13 -10.64 -5.39
C ILE A 170 -3.06 -10.69 -6.50
N LEU A 171 -3.07 -9.72 -7.42
CA LEU A 171 -2.10 -9.67 -8.50
C LEU A 171 -0.67 -9.50 -7.99
N SER A 172 -0.46 -8.69 -6.95
CA SER A 172 0.86 -8.57 -6.30
C SER A 172 1.31 -9.88 -5.66
N ILE A 173 0.42 -10.65 -5.04
CA ILE A 173 0.75 -11.98 -4.48
C ILE A 173 1.10 -12.96 -5.60
N ILE A 174 0.29 -13.03 -6.65
CA ILE A 174 0.54 -13.90 -7.81
C ILE A 174 1.86 -13.50 -8.49
N GLY A 175 2.09 -12.21 -8.67
CA GLY A 175 3.33 -11.66 -9.22
C GLY A 175 4.55 -12.04 -8.39
N ALA A 176 4.45 -11.97 -7.05
CA ALA A 176 5.52 -12.40 -6.15
C ALA A 176 5.81 -13.91 -6.27
N VAL A 177 4.78 -14.76 -6.40
CA VAL A 177 4.95 -16.21 -6.56
C VAL A 177 5.56 -16.56 -7.91
N ILE A 178 5.06 -15.98 -9.00
CA ILE A 178 5.56 -16.20 -10.37
C ILE A 178 6.97 -15.63 -10.53
N GLY A 179 7.26 -14.50 -9.88
CA GLY A 179 8.57 -13.84 -9.86
C GLY A 179 9.71 -14.70 -9.31
N LEU A 180 9.40 -15.77 -8.56
CA LEU A 180 10.41 -16.75 -8.09
C LEU A 180 11.00 -17.59 -9.25
N ILE A 181 10.38 -17.61 -10.43
CA ILE A 181 10.85 -18.36 -11.59
C ILE A 181 11.86 -17.50 -12.38
N PRO A 182 13.16 -17.83 -12.42
CA PRO A 182 14.21 -16.92 -12.89
C PRO A 182 14.12 -16.47 -14.36
N VAL A 183 13.48 -17.26 -15.23
CA VAL A 183 13.44 -16.99 -16.69
C VAL A 183 12.11 -16.37 -17.13
N VAL A 184 10.99 -16.84 -16.58
CA VAL A 184 9.62 -16.43 -16.97
C VAL A 184 9.05 -15.39 -15.99
N GLY A 185 9.51 -15.43 -14.73
CA GLY A 185 8.97 -14.66 -13.63
C GLY A 185 9.21 -13.16 -13.74
N GLY A 186 10.37 -12.75 -14.26
CA GLY A 186 10.70 -11.33 -14.39
C GLY A 186 9.78 -10.57 -15.36
N PHE A 187 9.52 -11.14 -16.54
CA PHE A 187 8.66 -10.50 -17.54
C PHE A 187 7.19 -10.51 -17.11
N ILE A 188 6.66 -11.67 -16.69
CA ILE A 188 5.25 -11.78 -16.26
C ILE A 188 5.01 -10.98 -14.99
N GLY A 189 5.92 -11.05 -14.01
CA GLY A 189 5.85 -10.28 -12.78
C GLY A 189 5.82 -8.77 -13.05
N GLY A 190 6.69 -8.28 -13.93
CA GLY A 190 6.71 -6.86 -14.33
C GLY A 190 5.39 -6.39 -14.96
N VAL A 191 4.78 -7.19 -15.84
CA VAL A 191 3.46 -6.88 -16.42
C VAL A 191 2.38 -6.86 -15.35
N LEU A 192 2.36 -7.85 -14.44
CA LEU A 192 1.38 -7.91 -13.35
C LEU A 192 1.53 -6.73 -12.39
N ASP A 193 2.75 -6.28 -12.10
CA ASP A 193 2.99 -5.11 -11.25
C ASP A 193 2.49 -3.81 -11.88
N ILE A 194 2.67 -3.64 -13.20
CA ILE A 194 2.12 -2.48 -13.92
C ILE A 194 0.59 -2.49 -13.85
N ILE A 195 -0.03 -3.65 -14.08
CA ILE A 195 -1.48 -3.80 -13.98
C ILE A 195 -1.96 -3.51 -12.54
N ALA A 196 -1.28 -4.07 -11.53
CA ALA A 196 -1.59 -3.84 -10.12
C ALA A 196 -1.46 -2.36 -9.76
N PHE A 197 -0.41 -1.68 -10.25
CA PHE A 197 -0.22 -0.24 -10.08
C PHE A 197 -1.38 0.58 -10.66
N ILE A 198 -1.81 0.28 -11.88
CA ILE A 198 -2.97 0.95 -12.49
C ILE A 198 -4.24 0.71 -11.65
N MET A 199 -4.47 -0.53 -11.18
CA MET A 199 -5.60 -0.84 -10.31
C MET A 199 -5.54 -0.11 -8.97
N ILE A 200 -4.33 0.06 -8.40
CA ILE A 200 -4.09 0.85 -7.19
C ILE A 200 -4.51 2.31 -7.41
N ILE A 201 -4.08 2.92 -8.53
CA ILE A 201 -4.46 4.30 -8.88
C ILE A 201 -5.97 4.44 -9.02
N ILE A 202 -6.59 3.56 -9.80
CA ILE A 202 -8.04 3.59 -10.04
C ILE A 202 -8.81 3.38 -8.73
N GLY A 203 -8.36 2.44 -7.90
CA GLY A 203 -8.96 2.11 -6.62
C GLY A 203 -9.01 3.32 -5.69
N TRP A 204 -7.87 3.98 -5.48
CA TRP A 204 -7.79 5.16 -4.62
C TRP A 204 -8.46 6.40 -5.22
N LYS A 205 -8.44 6.58 -6.54
CA LYS A 205 -9.21 7.65 -7.20
C LYS A 205 -10.71 7.52 -6.91
N LYS A 206 -11.25 6.29 -6.99
CA LYS A 206 -12.67 6.02 -6.68
C LYS A 206 -12.99 6.26 -5.21
N ILE A 207 -12.10 5.86 -4.30
CA ILE A 207 -12.27 6.14 -2.87
C ILE A 207 -12.25 7.66 -2.62
N ALA A 208 -11.37 8.41 -3.28
CA ALA A 208 -11.26 9.86 -3.10
C ALA A 208 -12.37 10.69 -3.77
N SER A 209 -13.20 10.10 -4.63
CA SER A 209 -14.22 10.81 -5.40
C SER A 209 -15.62 10.77 -4.79
N VAL A 210 -15.78 10.24 -3.58
CA VAL A 210 -17.05 10.22 -2.85
C VAL A 210 -17.43 11.62 -2.40
#